data_AF-G2LH55-F1
#
_entry.id   AF-G2LH55-F1
#
_cell.length_a   1.000
_cell.length_b   1.000
_cell.length_c   1.000
_cell.angle_alpha   90.00
_cell.angle_beta   90.00
_cell.angle_gamma   90.00
#
_symmetry.space_group_name_H-M   'P 1'
#
loop_
_entity.id
_entity.type
_entity.pdbx_description
1 polymer ?
#
loop_
_entity_poly.entity_id
_entity_poly.type
_entity_poly.pdbx_seq_one_letter_code
_entity_poly.pdbx_strand_id
1 'polypeptide(L)'
;MYYAIAIVVLAVVATAVWFFVFKGKKTDDAGLGLTGIASPALAAPDDSQAAARAAAAQREAEAQRQAEAAQRAAEEQRRAEEARRAEEQRRLEEQRRLEEQRRLEEQRRAEEERRRAEEAARRAAEEARLAEEQRRLEEQRRLEEQRRAEEERRRAEEAARRAAEEARRAEEQRRLEEQRRLEEQRRAEEAARLAAEEQRRAEEARRALEAQQRAQQLPEFDVNAAPDPTPPAPTTEETEIPAYFVPPGGETVALGSPKPAQPTQFKASEELHKVAQRVARTIVSDIKIYNPQKIEQGIAQKNLYDLLKKEFDSSIKTYEERADPQVRAESNYLYEYIVKSLCNGDPSVLGVNFPMDKFRQSS
;
A
#
# COMPACT_ATOMS: atom_id res chain seq x y z
N MET A 1 23.94 -51.91 -13.17
CA MET A 1 25.42 -51.95 -13.14
C MET A 1 26.00 -51.85 -11.73
N TYR A 2 25.53 -50.94 -10.86
CA TYR A 2 26.08 -50.79 -9.50
C TYR A 2 26.04 -52.05 -8.63
N TYR A 3 24.98 -52.85 -8.71
CA TYR A 3 24.87 -54.10 -7.94
C TYR A 3 25.88 -55.19 -8.35
N ALA A 4 26.26 -55.27 -9.63
CA ALA A 4 27.22 -56.26 -10.11
C ALA A 4 28.65 -55.95 -9.63
N ILE A 5 29.00 -54.66 -9.56
CA ILE A 5 30.32 -54.22 -9.09
C ILE A 5 30.46 -54.46 -7.56
N ALA A 6 29.40 -54.23 -6.79
CA ALA A 6 29.41 -54.45 -5.34
C ALA A 6 29.64 -55.92 -4.95
N ILE A 7 29.06 -56.87 -5.70
CA ILE A 7 29.22 -58.32 -5.43
C ILE A 7 30.65 -58.77 -5.73
N VAL A 8 31.27 -58.27 -6.79
CA VAL A 8 32.66 -58.60 -7.15
C VAL A 8 33.64 -58.07 -6.10
N VAL A 9 33.42 -56.86 -5.59
CA VAL A 9 34.27 -56.27 -4.53
C VAL A 9 34.17 -57.09 -3.23
N LEU A 10 32.96 -57.52 -2.84
CA LEU A 10 32.78 -58.34 -1.65
C LEU A 10 33.44 -59.73 -1.78
N ALA A 11 33.39 -60.36 -2.96
CA ALA A 11 34.05 -61.65 -3.19
C ALA A 11 35.59 -61.55 -3.10
N VAL A 12 36.18 -60.45 -3.57
CA VAL A 12 37.63 -60.20 -3.48
C VAL A 12 38.07 -59.96 -2.03
N VAL A 13 37.29 -59.20 -1.26
CA VAL A 13 37.59 -58.99 0.18
C VAL A 13 37.46 -60.31 0.96
N ALA A 14 36.45 -61.12 0.68
CA ALA A 14 36.25 -62.41 1.34
C ALA A 14 37.39 -63.40 1.07
N THR A 15 37.92 -63.44 -0.16
CA THR A 15 39.04 -64.32 -0.53
C THR A 15 40.37 -63.87 0.09
N ALA A 16 40.60 -62.56 0.22
CA ALA A 16 41.78 -62.03 0.90
C ALA A 16 41.79 -62.33 2.41
N VAL A 17 40.63 -62.21 3.08
CA VAL A 17 40.50 -62.53 4.51
C VAL A 17 40.65 -64.03 4.76
N TRP A 18 40.09 -64.89 3.90
CA TRP A 18 40.25 -66.34 4.00
C TRP A 18 41.71 -66.78 3.83
N PHE A 19 42.45 -66.16 2.90
CA PHE A 19 43.87 -66.47 2.68
C PHE A 19 44.77 -66.05 3.85
N PHE A 20 44.43 -64.96 4.54
CA PHE A 20 45.20 -64.46 5.69
C PHE A 20 44.94 -65.26 6.97
N VAL A 21 43.72 -65.77 7.16
CA VAL A 21 43.37 -66.58 8.34
C VAL A 21 43.89 -68.02 8.23
N PHE A 22 44.16 -68.54 7.03
CA PHE A 22 44.51 -69.96 6.83
C PHE A 22 46.02 -70.28 6.80
N LYS A 23 46.92 -69.29 6.86
CA LYS A 23 48.37 -69.53 6.74
C LYS A 23 49.19 -68.98 7.90
N GLY A 24 49.18 -69.71 9.03
CA GLY A 24 50.06 -69.38 10.16
C GLY A 24 50.09 -70.42 11.27
N LYS A 25 50.67 -71.61 11.02
CA LYS A 25 51.21 -72.48 12.09
C LYS A 25 52.10 -73.60 11.53
N LYS A 26 53.38 -73.60 11.91
CA LYS A 26 54.40 -74.68 11.85
C LYS A 26 55.72 -74.06 12.36
N THR A 27 56.55 -74.62 13.24
CA THR A 27 56.53 -75.81 14.10
C THR A 27 57.75 -75.66 15.03
N ASP A 28 57.62 -76.09 16.28
CA ASP A 28 58.68 -76.13 17.28
C ASP A 28 59.76 -77.21 17.00
N ASP A 29 60.93 -77.00 17.62
CA ASP A 29 61.85 -77.94 18.26
C ASP A 29 62.02 -79.38 17.73
N ALA A 30 63.28 -79.79 17.49
CA ALA A 30 63.84 -81.09 17.92
C ALA A 30 65.33 -81.30 17.58
N GLY A 31 66.07 -81.83 18.56
CA GLY A 31 67.07 -82.92 18.40
C GLY A 31 68.56 -82.48 18.30
N LEU A 32 69.43 -82.73 19.30
CA LEU A 32 69.99 -84.01 19.84
C LEU A 32 71.25 -84.52 19.11
N GLY A 33 72.27 -84.86 19.91
CA GLY A 33 73.49 -85.63 19.57
C GLY A 33 74.74 -84.76 19.47
N LEU A 34 75.93 -85.11 19.97
CA LEU A 34 76.50 -86.42 20.25
C LEU A 34 77.82 -86.24 21.04
N THR A 35 78.03 -87.08 22.07
CA THR A 35 79.28 -87.80 22.45
C THR A 35 80.65 -87.10 22.52
N GLY A 36 81.42 -87.44 23.56
CA GLY A 36 82.87 -87.60 23.41
C GLY A 36 83.72 -87.32 24.65
N ILE A 37 83.78 -88.28 25.56
CA ILE A 37 84.68 -88.29 26.71
C ILE A 37 86.06 -88.78 26.22
N ALA A 38 87.12 -87.99 26.39
CA ALA A 38 88.51 -88.47 26.41
C ALA A 38 89.45 -87.42 27.02
N SER A 39 89.91 -87.66 28.25
CA SER A 39 91.22 -87.17 28.72
C SER A 39 92.32 -88.06 28.14
N PRO A 40 93.56 -87.56 27.98
CA PRO A 40 94.51 -87.68 29.09
C PRO A 40 95.58 -86.57 29.23
N ALA A 41 96.06 -86.46 30.46
CA ALA A 41 97.46 -86.33 30.90
C ALA A 41 98.38 -85.17 30.39
N LEU A 42 98.73 -84.32 31.37
CA LEU A 42 100.10 -84.07 31.88
C LEU A 42 101.13 -83.36 30.96
N ALA A 43 101.31 -82.03 31.13
CA ALA A 43 102.54 -81.31 30.78
C ALA A 43 102.70 -79.95 31.52
N ALA A 44 103.84 -79.83 32.24
CA ALA A 44 104.63 -78.65 32.72
C ALA A 44 103.96 -77.31 33.21
N PRO A 45 104.39 -76.73 34.36
CA PRO A 45 103.69 -75.61 35.01
C PRO A 45 104.02 -74.16 34.57
N ASP A 46 104.96 -73.89 33.65
CA ASP A 46 105.35 -72.48 33.35
C ASP A 46 104.87 -71.90 32.01
N ASP A 47 104.59 -72.72 30.98
CA ASP A 47 104.02 -72.23 29.70
C ASP A 47 102.50 -72.01 29.77
N SER A 48 101.83 -72.71 30.69
CA SER A 48 100.39 -72.65 30.92
C SER A 48 99.93 -71.27 31.45
N GLN A 49 100.71 -70.64 32.31
CA GLN A 49 100.36 -69.34 32.88
C GLN A 49 100.57 -68.19 31.88
N ALA A 50 101.62 -68.26 31.06
CA ALA A 50 101.85 -67.29 29.98
C ALA A 50 100.75 -67.40 28.89
N ALA A 51 100.38 -68.62 28.51
CA ALA A 51 99.27 -68.86 27.58
C ALA A 51 97.91 -68.40 28.15
N ALA A 52 97.67 -68.60 29.45
CA ALA A 52 96.45 -68.12 30.12
C ALA A 52 96.38 -66.57 30.16
N ARG A 53 97.50 -65.89 30.43
CA ARG A 53 97.58 -64.41 30.40
C ARG A 53 97.40 -63.86 28.98
N ALA A 54 97.96 -64.51 27.96
CA ALA A 54 97.75 -64.14 26.57
C ALA A 54 96.30 -64.34 26.12
N ALA A 55 95.66 -65.44 26.53
CA ALA A 55 94.24 -65.68 26.27
C ALA A 55 93.33 -64.69 27.02
N ALA A 56 93.68 -64.29 28.25
CA ALA A 56 92.96 -63.25 28.98
C ALA A 56 93.08 -61.88 28.29
N ALA A 57 94.28 -61.49 27.86
CA ALA A 57 94.50 -60.24 27.12
C ALA A 57 93.75 -60.23 25.77
N GLN A 58 93.66 -61.36 25.08
CA GLN A 58 92.86 -61.48 23.85
C GLN A 58 91.36 -61.32 24.11
N ARG A 59 90.84 -61.92 25.19
CA ARG A 59 89.43 -61.76 25.59
C ARG A 59 89.11 -60.32 25.99
N GLU A 60 90.01 -59.63 26.67
CA GLU A 60 89.85 -58.21 27.00
C GLU A 60 89.87 -57.33 25.74
N ALA A 61 90.78 -57.58 24.80
CA ALA A 61 90.83 -56.87 23.52
C ALA A 61 89.60 -57.17 22.63
N GLU A 62 89.07 -58.38 22.68
CA GLU A 62 87.81 -58.73 22.01
C GLU A 62 86.61 -58.06 22.70
N ALA A 63 86.54 -58.06 24.03
CA ALA A 63 85.51 -57.36 24.79
C ALA A 63 85.54 -55.84 24.55
N GLN A 64 86.72 -55.23 24.45
CA GLN A 64 86.87 -53.82 24.08
C GLN A 64 86.37 -53.54 22.66
N ARG A 65 86.71 -54.39 21.68
CA ARG A 65 86.19 -54.27 20.30
C ARG A 65 84.68 -54.47 20.23
N GLN A 66 84.12 -55.40 21.00
CA GLN A 66 82.67 -55.61 21.11
C GLN A 66 81.98 -54.41 21.76
N ALA A 67 82.57 -53.82 22.82
CA ALA A 67 82.04 -52.62 23.46
C ALA A 67 82.09 -51.40 22.53
N GLU A 68 83.19 -51.21 21.79
CA GLU A 68 83.31 -50.13 20.80
C GLU A 68 82.34 -50.33 19.62
N ALA A 69 82.19 -51.57 19.13
CA ALA A 69 81.20 -51.89 18.09
C ALA A 69 79.76 -51.66 18.58
N ALA A 70 79.45 -52.01 19.83
CA ALA A 70 78.15 -51.74 20.45
C ALA A 70 77.90 -50.23 20.62
N GLN A 71 78.92 -49.45 21.00
CA GLN A 71 78.82 -47.98 21.08
C GLN A 71 78.58 -47.35 19.72
N ARG A 72 79.32 -47.77 18.68
CA ARG A 72 79.11 -47.28 17.30
C ARG A 72 77.72 -47.64 16.78
N ALA A 73 77.24 -48.86 17.03
CA ALA A 73 75.89 -49.27 16.65
C ALA A 73 74.81 -48.46 17.40
N ALA A 74 75.00 -48.19 18.69
CA ALA A 74 74.09 -47.35 19.47
C ALA A 74 74.10 -45.88 19.00
N GLU A 75 75.25 -45.35 18.62
CA GLU A 75 75.37 -44.00 18.05
C GLU A 75 74.72 -43.92 16.67
N GLU A 76 74.90 -44.92 15.81
CA GLU A 76 74.24 -45.01 14.51
C GLU A 76 72.72 -45.09 14.66
N GLN A 77 72.21 -45.87 15.62
CA GLN A 77 70.78 -45.92 15.94
C GLN A 77 70.25 -44.57 16.40
N ARG A 78 70.98 -43.85 17.27
CA ARG A 78 70.58 -42.50 17.71
C ARG A 78 70.54 -41.50 16.56
N ARG A 79 71.55 -41.51 15.67
CA ARG A 79 71.58 -40.66 14.48
C ARG A 79 70.44 -41.01 13.51
N ALA A 80 70.14 -42.29 13.32
CA ALA A 80 69.03 -42.73 12.48
C ALA A 80 67.66 -42.33 13.07
N GLU A 81 67.49 -42.41 14.39
CA GLU A 81 66.29 -41.95 15.07
C GLU A 81 66.14 -40.43 15.00
N GLU A 82 67.22 -39.67 15.21
CA GLU A 82 67.22 -38.22 15.06
C GLU A 82 66.88 -37.80 13.63
N ALA A 83 67.43 -38.47 12.62
CA ALA A 83 67.09 -38.24 11.22
C ALA A 83 65.61 -38.50 10.92
N ARG A 84 65.04 -39.59 11.46
CA ARG A 84 63.60 -39.90 11.32
C ARG A 84 62.73 -38.84 11.97
N ARG A 85 63.06 -38.39 13.18
CA ARG A 85 62.33 -37.32 13.88
C ARG A 85 62.41 -35.99 13.12
N ALA A 86 63.57 -35.65 12.56
CA ALA A 86 63.73 -34.46 11.74
C ALA A 86 62.92 -34.52 10.43
N GLU A 87 62.86 -35.68 9.78
CA GLU A 87 62.03 -35.89 8.59
C GLU A 87 60.53 -35.80 8.92
N GLU A 88 60.09 -36.41 10.03
CA GLU A 88 58.71 -36.31 10.51
C GLU A 88 58.32 -34.86 10.81
N GLN A 89 59.19 -34.10 11.47
CA GLN A 89 58.97 -32.67 11.71
C GLN A 89 58.84 -31.87 10.41
N ARG A 90 59.70 -32.12 9.41
CA ARG A 90 59.61 -31.47 8.10
C ARG A 90 58.30 -31.80 7.38
N ARG A 91 57.87 -33.06 7.41
CA ARG A 91 56.60 -33.49 6.83
C ARG A 91 55.41 -32.81 7.51
N LEU A 92 55.41 -32.70 8.84
CA LEU A 92 54.37 -31.99 9.58
C LEU A 92 54.35 -30.48 9.27
N GLU A 93 55.53 -29.85 9.17
CA GLU A 93 55.62 -28.43 8.80
C GLU A 93 55.13 -28.19 7.36
N GLU A 94 55.49 -29.06 6.42
CA GLU A 94 55.00 -28.99 5.04
C GLU A 94 53.48 -29.15 4.97
N GLN A 95 52.92 -30.12 5.71
CA GLN A 95 51.47 -30.29 5.83
C GLN A 95 50.79 -29.04 6.40
N ARG A 96 51.35 -28.43 7.45
CA ARG A 96 50.82 -27.19 8.02
C ARG A 96 50.86 -26.03 7.03
N ARG A 97 51.95 -25.89 6.28
CA ARG A 97 52.08 -24.84 5.25
C ARG A 97 51.06 -25.04 4.13
N LEU A 98 50.84 -26.28 3.68
CA LEU A 98 49.82 -26.58 2.67
C LEU A 98 48.40 -26.34 3.17
N GLU A 99 48.11 -26.69 4.44
CA GLU A 99 46.82 -26.41 5.04
C GLU A 99 46.58 -24.90 5.19
N GLU A 100 47.59 -24.15 5.63
CA GLU A 100 47.53 -22.68 5.72
C GLU A 100 47.30 -22.05 4.35
N GLN A 101 48.02 -22.50 3.31
CA GLN A 101 47.80 -22.04 1.94
C GLN A 101 46.37 -22.34 1.46
N ARG A 102 45.84 -23.54 1.73
CA ARG A 102 44.45 -23.88 1.39
C ARG A 102 43.44 -23.00 2.11
N ARG A 103 43.65 -22.73 3.40
CA ARG A 103 42.78 -21.84 4.17
C ARG A 103 42.82 -20.41 3.63
N LEU A 104 43.98 -19.89 3.25
CA LEU A 104 44.12 -18.56 2.65
C LEU A 104 43.46 -18.50 1.26
N GLU A 105 43.61 -19.54 0.45
CA GLU A 105 42.96 -19.61 -0.86
C GLU A 105 41.43 -19.69 -0.72
N GLU A 106 40.93 -20.49 0.23
CA GLU A 106 39.51 -20.58 0.54
C GLU A 106 38.95 -19.24 1.03
N GLN A 107 39.67 -18.54 1.92
CA GLN A 107 39.30 -17.19 2.36
C GLN A 107 39.26 -16.20 1.19
N ARG A 108 40.24 -16.24 0.29
CA ARG A 108 40.25 -15.38 -0.91
C ARG A 108 39.06 -15.65 -1.83
N ARG A 109 38.72 -16.93 -2.05
CA ARG A 109 37.55 -17.32 -2.85
C ARG A 109 36.26 -16.85 -2.20
N ALA A 110 36.12 -17.03 -0.89
CA ALA A 110 34.96 -16.56 -0.14
C ALA A 110 34.83 -15.02 -0.13
N GLU A 111 35.94 -14.28 -0.03
CA GLU A 111 35.94 -12.82 -0.14
C GLU A 111 35.55 -12.38 -1.56
N GLU A 112 36.10 -13.01 -2.60
CA GLU A 112 35.76 -12.70 -3.98
C GLU A 112 34.28 -12.98 -4.28
N GLU A 113 33.74 -14.09 -3.79
CA GLU A 113 32.32 -14.41 -3.92
C GLU A 113 31.45 -13.38 -3.19
N ARG A 114 31.83 -12.97 -1.97
CA ARG A 114 31.14 -11.89 -1.25
C ARG A 114 31.16 -10.58 -2.02
N ARG A 115 32.30 -10.19 -2.59
CA ARG A 115 32.41 -8.97 -3.41
C ARG A 115 31.51 -9.03 -4.64
N ARG A 116 31.46 -10.18 -5.32
CA ARG A 116 30.56 -10.38 -6.49
C ARG A 116 29.09 -10.33 -6.07
N ALA A 117 28.73 -10.92 -4.94
CA ALA A 117 27.37 -10.87 -4.42
C ALA A 117 26.96 -9.46 -4.00
N GLU A 118 27.86 -8.71 -3.36
CA GLU A 118 27.64 -7.31 -2.99
C GLU A 118 27.50 -6.41 -4.23
N GLU A 119 28.34 -6.60 -5.23
CA GLU A 119 28.24 -5.85 -6.49
C GLU A 119 26.94 -6.17 -7.25
N ALA A 120 26.54 -7.44 -7.31
CA ALA A 120 25.28 -7.85 -7.90
C ALA A 120 24.08 -7.25 -7.15
N ALA A 121 24.11 -7.26 -5.80
CA ALA A 121 23.08 -6.64 -4.97
C ALA A 121 23.01 -5.12 -5.18
N ARG A 122 24.17 -4.45 -5.30
CA ARG A 122 24.23 -3.01 -5.57
C ARG A 122 23.64 -2.66 -6.93
N ARG A 123 23.98 -3.42 -7.99
CA ARG A 123 23.41 -3.21 -9.33
C ARG A 123 21.91 -3.44 -9.35
N ALA A 124 21.42 -4.50 -8.70
CA ALA A 124 19.99 -4.77 -8.59
C ALA A 124 19.24 -3.66 -7.82
N ALA A 125 19.84 -3.11 -6.76
CA ALA A 125 19.27 -1.99 -6.01
C ALA A 125 19.24 -0.69 -6.83
N GLU A 126 20.27 -0.43 -7.63
CA GLU A 126 20.32 0.74 -8.54
C GLU A 126 19.28 0.62 -9.65
N GLU A 127 19.15 -0.55 -10.28
CA GLU A 127 18.13 -0.82 -11.29
C GLU A 127 16.71 -0.69 -10.70
N ALA A 128 16.47 -1.20 -9.49
CA ALA A 128 15.20 -1.04 -8.79
C ALA A 128 14.87 0.44 -8.51
N ARG A 129 15.87 1.24 -8.12
CA ARG A 129 15.70 2.69 -7.92
C ARG A 129 15.35 3.41 -9.21
N LEU A 130 16.04 3.09 -10.31
CA LEU A 130 15.75 3.68 -11.61
C LEU A 130 14.34 3.30 -12.10
N ALA A 131 13.93 2.04 -11.90
CA ALA A 131 12.58 1.58 -12.22
C ALA A 131 11.50 2.27 -11.37
N GLU A 132 11.77 2.51 -10.08
CA GLU A 132 10.86 3.26 -9.21
C GLU A 132 10.77 4.73 -9.64
N GLU A 133 11.89 5.37 -9.97
CA GLU A 133 11.92 6.75 -10.47
C GLU A 133 11.12 6.88 -11.79
N GLN A 134 11.27 5.93 -12.71
CA GLN A 134 10.48 5.90 -13.94
C GLN A 134 8.99 5.73 -13.67
N ARG A 135 8.60 4.86 -12.73
CA ARG A 135 7.19 4.69 -12.33
C ARG A 135 6.63 5.97 -11.72
N ARG A 136 7.39 6.67 -10.88
CA ARG A 136 6.99 7.96 -10.30
C ARG A 136 6.80 9.03 -11.39
N LEU A 137 7.70 9.10 -12.37
CA LEU A 137 7.57 10.03 -13.50
C LEU A 137 6.37 9.68 -14.39
N GLU A 138 6.12 8.41 -14.66
CA GLU A 138 4.94 7.96 -15.42
C GLU A 138 3.65 8.28 -14.67
N GLU A 139 3.61 8.03 -13.35
CA GLU A 139 2.46 8.37 -12.50
C GLU A 139 2.21 9.87 -12.49
N GLN A 140 3.26 10.70 -12.35
CA GLN A 140 3.13 12.15 -12.45
C GLN A 140 2.59 12.60 -13.80
N ARG A 141 3.07 12.02 -14.91
CA ARG A 141 2.55 12.31 -16.26
C ARG A 141 1.08 11.92 -16.40
N ARG A 142 0.69 10.76 -15.88
CA ARG A 142 -0.72 10.31 -15.87
C ARG A 142 -1.61 11.25 -15.06
N LEU A 143 -1.14 11.71 -13.88
CA LEU A 143 -1.88 12.68 -13.07
C LEU A 143 -1.99 14.04 -13.76
N GLU A 144 -0.91 14.50 -14.40
CA GLU A 144 -0.94 15.75 -15.16
C GLU A 144 -1.89 15.66 -16.36
N GLU A 145 -1.87 14.55 -17.09
CA GLU A 145 -2.79 14.27 -18.20
C GLU A 145 -4.25 14.24 -17.72
N GLN A 146 -4.53 13.56 -16.59
CA GLN A 146 -5.86 13.56 -15.97
C GLN A 146 -6.31 14.96 -15.57
N ARG A 147 -5.43 15.79 -14.99
CA ARG A 147 -5.75 17.17 -14.64
C ARG A 147 -6.05 18.02 -15.87
N ARG A 148 -5.28 17.86 -16.94
CA ARG A 148 -5.53 18.55 -18.22
C ARG A 148 -6.86 18.13 -18.82
N ALA A 149 -7.18 16.83 -18.81
CA ALA A 149 -8.46 16.31 -19.29
C ALA A 149 -9.65 16.78 -18.44
N GLU A 150 -9.51 16.84 -17.11
CA GLU A 150 -10.56 17.40 -16.23
C GLU A 150 -10.76 18.89 -16.48
N GLU A 151 -9.68 19.66 -16.63
CA GLU A 151 -9.75 21.09 -16.93
C GLU A 151 -10.42 21.35 -18.29
N GLU A 152 -10.08 20.57 -19.32
CA GLU A 152 -10.73 20.65 -20.62
C GLU A 152 -12.22 20.30 -20.53
N ARG A 153 -12.57 19.25 -19.78
CA ARG A 153 -13.98 18.88 -19.54
C ARG A 153 -14.74 20.00 -18.81
N ARG A 154 -14.14 20.64 -17.81
CA ARG A 154 -14.75 21.78 -17.11
C ARG A 154 -14.98 22.96 -18.05
N ARG A 155 -13.99 23.27 -18.91
CA ARG A 155 -14.13 24.34 -19.91
C ARG A 155 -15.23 24.02 -20.92
N ALA A 156 -15.32 22.77 -21.39
CA ALA A 156 -16.37 22.34 -22.30
C ALA A 156 -17.77 22.39 -21.64
N GLU A 157 -17.89 21.96 -20.38
CA GLU A 157 -19.14 22.04 -19.62
C GLU A 157 -19.57 23.49 -19.38
N GLU A 158 -18.63 24.37 -19.03
CA GLU A 158 -18.93 25.80 -18.86
C GLU A 158 -19.35 26.46 -20.19
N ALA A 159 -18.66 26.14 -21.29
CA ALA A 159 -19.04 26.62 -22.62
C ALA A 159 -20.44 26.12 -23.03
N ALA A 160 -20.75 24.85 -22.80
CA ALA A 160 -22.07 24.28 -23.06
C ALA A 160 -23.16 24.95 -22.21
N ARG A 161 -22.88 25.23 -20.93
CA ARG A 161 -23.81 25.94 -20.04
C ARG A 161 -24.09 27.36 -20.53
N ARG A 162 -23.05 28.10 -20.94
CA ARG A 162 -23.21 29.46 -21.49
C ARG A 162 -24.02 29.45 -22.78
N ALA A 163 -23.73 28.53 -23.70
CA ALA A 163 -24.48 28.37 -24.94
C ALA A 163 -25.96 28.02 -24.68
N ALA A 164 -26.24 27.14 -23.72
CA ALA A 164 -27.60 26.78 -23.33
C ALA A 164 -28.36 27.97 -22.70
N GLU A 165 -27.69 28.79 -21.89
CA GLU A 165 -28.28 29.99 -21.31
C GLU A 165 -28.58 31.05 -22.39
N GLU A 166 -27.66 31.27 -23.32
CA GLU A 166 -27.87 32.17 -24.46
C GLU A 166 -29.03 31.70 -25.34
N ALA A 167 -29.12 30.39 -25.63
CA ALA A 167 -30.23 29.81 -26.36
C ALA A 167 -31.58 30.02 -25.65
N ARG A 168 -31.63 29.86 -24.32
CA ARG A 168 -32.85 30.15 -23.52
C ARG A 168 -33.25 31.61 -23.60
N ARG A 169 -32.29 32.53 -23.48
CA ARG A 169 -32.55 33.98 -23.61
C ARG A 169 -33.06 34.33 -25.01
N ALA A 170 -32.49 33.72 -26.06
CA ALA A 170 -32.94 33.92 -27.43
C ALA A 170 -34.35 33.35 -27.67
N GLU A 171 -34.68 32.19 -27.10
CA GLU A 171 -36.03 31.62 -27.17
C GLU A 171 -37.05 32.50 -26.43
N GLU A 172 -36.71 32.99 -25.24
CA GLU A 172 -37.56 33.90 -24.47
C GLU A 172 -37.84 35.20 -25.25
N GLN A 173 -36.81 35.78 -25.87
CA GLN A 173 -36.96 36.95 -26.74
C GLN A 173 -37.89 36.67 -27.93
N ARG A 174 -37.75 35.50 -28.58
CA ARG A 174 -38.65 35.11 -29.67
C ARG A 174 -40.09 34.96 -29.21
N ARG A 175 -40.32 34.36 -28.03
CA ARG A 175 -41.67 34.24 -27.45
C ARG A 175 -42.28 35.61 -27.14
N LEU A 176 -41.48 36.55 -26.62
CA LEU A 176 -41.94 37.92 -26.36
C LEU A 176 -42.24 38.68 -27.67
N GLU A 177 -41.41 38.53 -28.71
CA GLU A 177 -41.67 39.13 -30.02
C GLU A 177 -42.94 38.54 -30.66
N GLU A 178 -43.12 37.22 -30.59
CA GLU A 178 -44.32 36.54 -31.09
C GLU A 178 -45.58 37.02 -30.35
N GLN A 179 -45.54 37.14 -29.02
CA GLN A 179 -46.64 37.71 -28.24
C GLN A 179 -46.96 39.15 -28.66
N ARG A 180 -45.95 39.99 -28.88
CA ARG A 180 -46.15 41.37 -29.37
C ARG A 180 -46.78 41.40 -30.76
N ARG A 181 -46.33 40.54 -31.68
CA ARG A 181 -46.93 40.42 -33.02
C ARG A 181 -48.40 39.99 -32.95
N LEU A 182 -48.73 39.02 -32.09
CA LEU A 182 -50.11 38.59 -31.88
C LEU A 182 -50.96 39.70 -31.27
N GLU A 183 -50.44 40.44 -30.29
CA GLU A 183 -51.15 41.57 -29.69
C GLU A 183 -51.37 42.71 -30.70
N GLU A 184 -50.36 43.02 -31.52
CA GLU A 184 -50.47 44.01 -32.60
C GLU A 184 -51.51 43.58 -33.64
N GLN A 185 -51.53 42.30 -34.04
CA GLN A 185 -52.57 41.76 -34.92
C GLN A 185 -53.97 41.89 -34.32
N ARG A 186 -54.16 41.59 -33.04
CA ARG A 186 -55.46 41.76 -32.36
C ARG A 186 -55.90 43.22 -32.33
N ARG A 187 -54.98 44.15 -32.05
CA ARG A 187 -55.26 45.60 -32.09
C ARG A 187 -55.61 46.05 -33.50
N ALA A 188 -54.93 45.56 -34.52
CA ALA A 188 -55.22 45.86 -35.92
C ALA A 188 -56.59 45.30 -36.36
N GLU A 189 -56.93 44.08 -35.96
CA GLU A 189 -58.23 43.47 -36.23
C GLU A 189 -59.38 44.21 -35.53
N GLU A 190 -59.19 44.60 -34.27
CA GLU A 190 -60.15 45.42 -33.52
C GLU A 190 -60.35 46.80 -34.17
N ALA A 191 -59.27 47.47 -34.57
CA ALA A 191 -59.34 48.74 -35.29
C ALA A 191 -60.06 48.60 -36.64
N ALA A 192 -59.80 47.53 -37.39
CA ALA A 192 -60.50 47.24 -38.64
C ALA A 192 -62.00 46.99 -38.41
N ARG A 193 -62.36 46.29 -37.34
CA ARG A 193 -63.76 46.05 -36.96
C ARG A 193 -64.48 47.35 -36.60
N LEU A 194 -63.84 48.23 -35.81
CA LEU A 194 -64.41 49.54 -35.47
C LEU A 194 -64.60 50.42 -36.72
N ALA A 195 -63.62 50.45 -37.63
CA ALA A 195 -63.73 51.20 -38.88
C ALA A 195 -64.86 50.65 -39.78
N ALA A 196 -65.03 49.33 -39.85
CA ALA A 196 -66.12 48.70 -40.60
C ALA A 196 -67.50 49.01 -39.98
N GLU A 197 -67.60 49.07 -38.65
CA GLU A 197 -68.82 49.46 -37.95
C GLU A 197 -69.16 50.95 -38.18
N GLU A 198 -68.17 51.84 -38.14
CA GLU A 198 -68.34 53.26 -38.44
C GLU A 198 -68.82 53.46 -39.88
N GLN A 199 -68.24 52.75 -40.85
CA GLN A 199 -68.69 52.76 -42.24
C GLN A 199 -70.14 52.29 -42.38
N ARG A 200 -70.52 51.22 -41.67
CA ARG A 200 -71.92 50.74 -41.65
C ARG A 200 -72.87 51.78 -41.08
N ARG A 201 -72.52 52.44 -39.96
CA ARG A 201 -73.33 53.53 -39.39
C ARG A 201 -73.44 54.71 -40.34
N ALA A 202 -72.36 55.09 -41.02
CA ALA A 202 -72.37 56.17 -42.01
C ALA A 202 -73.24 55.81 -43.24
N GLU A 203 -73.21 54.56 -43.69
CA GLU A 203 -74.07 54.06 -44.76
C GLU A 203 -75.55 54.03 -44.34
N GLU A 204 -75.84 53.54 -43.13
CA GLU A 204 -77.20 53.56 -42.57
C GLU A 204 -77.74 54.98 -42.42
N ALA A 205 -76.93 55.92 -41.93
CA ALA A 205 -77.29 57.34 -41.86
C ALA A 205 -77.57 57.93 -43.25
N ARG A 206 -76.78 57.56 -44.27
CA ARG A 206 -77.07 57.95 -45.67
C ARG A 206 -78.40 57.38 -46.16
N ARG A 207 -78.65 56.08 -45.93
CA ARG A 207 -79.92 55.43 -46.31
C ARG A 207 -81.11 56.05 -45.58
N ALA A 208 -80.98 56.41 -44.31
CA ALA A 208 -82.02 57.10 -43.55
C ALA A 208 -82.31 58.48 -44.11
N LEU A 209 -81.27 59.26 -44.46
CA LEU A 209 -81.44 60.56 -45.11
C LEU A 209 -82.11 60.44 -46.48
N GLU A 210 -81.71 59.46 -47.30
CA GLU A 210 -82.33 59.18 -48.59
C GLU A 210 -83.80 58.77 -48.44
N ALA A 211 -84.12 57.92 -47.46
CA ALA A 211 -85.50 57.55 -47.13
C ALA A 211 -86.32 58.76 -46.68
N GLN A 212 -85.75 59.68 -45.90
CA GLN A 212 -86.42 60.93 -45.51
C GLN A 212 -86.68 61.85 -46.70
N GLN A 213 -85.72 61.97 -47.63
CA GLN A 213 -85.94 62.72 -48.88
C GLN A 213 -87.02 62.08 -49.74
N ARG A 214 -87.04 60.75 -49.84
CA ARG A 214 -88.09 60.00 -50.55
C ARG A 214 -89.46 60.17 -49.89
N ALA A 215 -89.52 60.21 -48.56
CA ALA A 215 -90.74 60.53 -47.80
C ALA A 215 -91.27 61.93 -48.09
N GLN A 216 -90.38 62.91 -48.28
CA GLN A 216 -90.76 64.28 -48.68
C GLN A 216 -91.17 64.42 -50.15
N GLN A 217 -90.82 63.45 -51.00
CA GLN A 217 -91.18 63.43 -52.43
C GLN A 217 -92.43 62.59 -52.75
N LEU A 218 -93.09 62.02 -51.74
CA LEU A 218 -94.33 61.27 -51.93
C LEU A 218 -95.53 62.24 -52.11
N PRO A 219 -96.32 62.14 -53.19
CA PRO A 219 -97.61 62.81 -53.27
C PRO A 219 -98.62 62.14 -52.32
N GLU A 220 -99.39 62.95 -51.59
CA GLU A 220 -100.50 62.50 -50.75
C GLU A 220 -101.50 61.68 -51.59
N PHE A 221 -101.67 60.40 -51.25
CA PHE A 221 -102.79 59.59 -51.72
C PHE A 221 -103.68 59.26 -50.52
N ASP A 222 -104.90 59.79 -50.59
CA ASP A 222 -106.07 59.47 -49.78
C ASP A 222 -106.50 58.02 -50.05
N VAL A 223 -106.72 57.21 -49.00
CA VAL A 223 -107.98 56.46 -48.81
C VAL A 223 -108.06 55.76 -47.45
N ASN A 224 -109.21 56.01 -46.83
CA ASN A 224 -109.90 55.35 -45.72
C ASN A 224 -110.17 53.84 -45.96
N ALA A 225 -109.73 52.95 -45.07
CA ALA A 225 -110.32 51.61 -44.84
C ALA A 225 -109.77 50.92 -43.56
N ALA A 226 -110.64 50.72 -42.57
CA ALA A 226 -110.53 49.71 -41.49
C ALA A 226 -111.52 48.54 -41.83
N PRO A 227 -111.44 47.31 -41.26
CA PRO A 227 -110.91 46.97 -39.93
C PRO A 227 -110.08 45.65 -39.78
N ASP A 228 -109.55 45.50 -38.57
CA ASP A 228 -108.96 44.35 -37.83
C ASP A 228 -109.72 42.98 -37.93
N PRO A 229 -109.19 41.80 -37.48
CA PRO A 229 -108.36 41.62 -36.27
C PRO A 229 -107.24 40.54 -36.24
N THR A 230 -106.51 40.59 -35.12
CA THR A 230 -105.85 39.50 -34.33
C THR A 230 -104.44 38.99 -34.70
N PRO A 231 -103.47 39.16 -33.77
CA PRO A 231 -102.16 38.48 -33.79
C PRO A 231 -102.10 37.26 -32.83
N PRO A 232 -101.26 36.25 -33.10
CA PRO A 232 -100.73 35.38 -32.06
C PRO A 232 -99.33 35.83 -31.60
N ALA A 233 -99.10 35.61 -30.31
CA ALA A 233 -97.92 35.93 -29.51
C ALA A 233 -96.60 35.35 -30.04
N PRO A 234 -95.46 35.87 -29.55
CA PRO A 234 -94.83 35.15 -28.44
C PRO A 234 -94.45 36.01 -27.23
N THR A 235 -94.82 35.45 -26.08
CA THR A 235 -94.15 35.33 -24.78
C THR A 235 -92.85 36.13 -24.53
N THR A 236 -92.95 36.96 -23.49
CA THR A 236 -92.00 37.29 -22.40
C THR A 236 -90.83 36.31 -22.22
N GLU A 237 -89.66 36.64 -21.71
CA GLU A 237 -89.22 37.49 -20.58
C GLU A 237 -87.68 37.50 -20.70
N GLU A 238 -87.00 38.65 -20.68
CA GLU A 238 -86.47 39.30 -19.47
C GLU A 238 -85.03 38.85 -19.12
N THR A 239 -84.30 39.82 -18.57
CA THR A 239 -83.13 39.68 -17.68
C THR A 239 -81.74 39.91 -18.29
N GLU A 240 -81.39 41.20 -18.31
CA GLU A 240 -80.28 41.79 -17.54
C GLU A 240 -78.99 40.96 -17.33
N ILE A 241 -77.92 41.52 -17.89
CA ILE A 241 -76.59 41.65 -17.25
C ILE A 241 -76.72 42.56 -16.00
N PRO A 242 -75.93 42.37 -14.93
CA PRO A 242 -74.51 42.72 -15.02
C PRO A 242 -73.52 41.89 -14.18
N ALA A 243 -72.27 42.04 -14.59
CA ALA A 243 -71.05 41.69 -13.87
C ALA A 243 -71.04 42.21 -12.43
N TYR A 244 -70.42 41.47 -11.50
CA TYR A 244 -69.13 41.85 -10.90
C TYR A 244 -68.63 40.81 -9.88
N PHE A 245 -67.31 40.85 -9.67
CA PHE A 245 -66.64 40.63 -8.38
C PHE A 245 -66.15 39.21 -8.00
N VAL A 246 -64.85 39.04 -8.24
CA VAL A 246 -63.86 38.18 -7.55
C VAL A 246 -62.91 39.17 -6.82
N PRO A 247 -62.22 38.94 -5.67
CA PRO A 247 -62.02 37.79 -4.75
C PRO A 247 -62.13 38.25 -3.24
N PRO A 248 -61.27 37.88 -2.25
CA PRO A 248 -60.67 36.60 -1.80
C PRO A 248 -61.00 36.26 -0.31
N GLY A 249 -60.82 34.99 0.08
CA GLY A 249 -60.77 34.54 1.48
C GLY A 249 -60.98 33.02 1.49
N GLY A 250 -60.07 32.17 1.93
CA GLY A 250 -59.26 32.31 3.14
C GLY A 250 -59.95 31.55 4.26
N GLU A 251 -60.18 30.24 4.09
CA GLU A 251 -60.61 29.36 5.16
C GLU A 251 -59.61 28.23 5.37
N THR A 252 -59.16 28.21 6.62
CA THR A 252 -58.10 27.44 7.22
C THR A 252 -58.56 26.01 7.48
N VAL A 253 -57.96 25.05 6.79
CA VAL A 253 -57.96 23.65 7.23
C VAL A 253 -56.88 23.52 8.31
N ALA A 254 -57.34 23.38 9.54
CA ALA A 254 -56.53 23.28 10.73
C ALA A 254 -56.39 21.81 11.17
N LEU A 255 -55.17 21.49 11.62
CA LEU A 255 -54.77 20.34 12.42
C LEU A 255 -54.77 18.94 11.80
N GLY A 256 -53.63 18.63 11.19
CA GLY A 256 -53.07 17.28 11.10
C GLY A 256 -51.56 17.35 11.12
N SER A 257 -50.96 17.97 12.14
CA SER A 257 -49.51 17.92 12.35
C SER A 257 -49.08 16.46 12.45
N PRO A 258 -48.22 15.92 11.56
CA PRO A 258 -47.37 14.84 12.00
C PRO A 258 -46.45 15.48 13.04
N LYS A 259 -46.70 15.15 14.31
CA LYS A 259 -45.72 15.24 15.39
C LYS A 259 -44.36 14.91 14.77
N PRO A 260 -43.32 15.77 14.85
CA PRO A 260 -42.01 15.34 14.46
C PRO A 260 -41.70 14.14 15.35
N ALA A 261 -41.73 12.95 14.75
CA ALA A 261 -41.07 11.80 15.31
C ALA A 261 -39.66 12.30 15.54
N GLN A 262 -39.31 12.52 16.81
CA GLN A 262 -37.93 12.75 17.19
C GLN A 262 -37.13 11.71 16.40
N PRO A 263 -36.17 12.10 15.55
CA PRO A 263 -35.23 11.13 15.05
C PRO A 263 -34.64 10.55 16.32
N THR A 264 -35.02 9.30 16.58
CA THR A 264 -34.55 8.42 17.66
C THR A 264 -33.25 8.97 18.22
N GLN A 265 -33.23 9.41 19.48
CA GLN A 265 -32.05 10.05 20.09
C GLN A 265 -30.73 9.31 19.74
N PHE A 266 -30.80 7.99 19.57
CA PHE A 266 -29.74 7.13 19.05
C PHE A 266 -29.17 7.47 17.65
N LYS A 267 -30.01 7.83 16.65
CA LYS A 267 -29.53 8.22 15.31
C LYS A 267 -28.93 9.62 15.31
N ALA A 268 -29.50 10.54 16.10
CA ALA A 268 -28.96 11.88 16.24
C ALA A 268 -27.61 11.83 16.97
N SER A 269 -27.49 11.04 18.05
CA SER A 269 -26.22 10.85 18.75
C SER A 269 -25.18 10.16 17.87
N GLU A 270 -25.54 9.10 17.12
CA GLU A 270 -24.62 8.42 16.20
C GLU A 270 -24.02 9.37 15.14
N GLU A 271 -24.84 10.25 14.56
CA GLU A 271 -24.35 11.26 13.62
C GLU A 271 -23.41 12.28 14.30
N LEU A 272 -23.66 12.67 15.56
CA LEU A 272 -22.75 13.52 16.33
C LEU A 272 -21.39 12.83 16.56
N HIS A 273 -21.37 11.53 16.86
CA HIS A 273 -20.12 10.75 16.95
C HIS A 273 -19.37 10.70 15.61
N LYS A 274 -20.08 10.51 14.49
CA LYS A 274 -19.46 10.51 13.14
C LYS A 274 -18.87 11.87 12.79
N VAL A 275 -19.55 12.96 13.15
CA VAL A 275 -19.05 14.32 12.95
C VAL A 275 -17.79 14.54 13.80
N ALA A 276 -17.81 14.18 15.08
CA ALA A 276 -16.65 14.30 15.96
C ALA A 276 -15.44 13.47 15.46
N GLN A 277 -15.67 12.24 14.97
CA GLN A 277 -14.62 11.42 14.36
C GLN A 277 -14.04 12.06 13.09
N ARG A 278 -14.89 12.67 12.25
CA ARG A 278 -14.43 13.37 11.04
C ARG A 278 -13.56 14.58 11.42
N VAL A 279 -14.00 15.37 12.40
CA VAL A 279 -13.25 16.52 12.91
C VAL A 279 -11.90 16.08 13.48
N ALA A 280 -11.87 15.05 14.33
CA ALA A 280 -10.63 14.48 14.87
C ALA A 280 -9.68 14.02 13.77
N ARG A 281 -10.19 13.28 12.77
CA ARG A 281 -9.39 12.80 11.63
C ARG A 281 -8.80 13.95 10.83
N THR A 282 -9.59 14.99 10.53
CA THR A 282 -9.12 16.16 9.78
C THR A 282 -8.00 16.87 10.54
N ILE A 283 -8.22 17.17 11.82
CA ILE A 283 -7.23 17.87 12.65
C ILE A 283 -5.91 17.07 12.72
N VAL A 284 -5.99 15.77 12.95
CA VAL A 284 -4.79 14.92 13.04
C VAL A 284 -4.08 14.77 11.69
N SER A 285 -4.85 14.70 10.59
CA SER A 285 -4.29 14.71 9.24
C SER A 285 -3.55 16.01 8.94
N ASP A 286 -4.08 17.15 9.36
CA ASP A 286 -3.43 18.45 9.18
C ASP A 286 -2.10 18.50 9.95
N ILE A 287 -2.09 18.07 11.22
CA ILE A 287 -0.84 17.99 12.01
C ILE A 287 0.21 17.14 11.30
N LYS A 288 -0.21 15.98 10.76
CA LYS A 288 0.66 15.06 10.03
C LYS A 288 1.26 15.68 8.77
N ILE A 289 0.44 16.37 7.99
CA ILE A 289 0.84 16.97 6.71
C ILE A 289 1.77 18.16 6.95
N TYR A 290 1.50 19.00 7.95
CA TYR A 290 2.27 20.22 8.18
C TYR A 290 3.54 20.02 9.01
N ASN A 291 3.66 18.91 9.75
CA ASN A 291 4.79 18.68 10.66
C ASN A 291 5.49 17.31 10.50
N PRO A 292 5.78 16.83 9.27
CA PRO A 292 6.32 15.49 9.07
C PRO A 292 7.68 15.29 9.77
N GLN A 293 8.57 16.27 9.67
CA GLN A 293 9.91 16.21 10.28
C GLN A 293 9.87 16.17 11.80
N LYS A 294 9.02 16.99 12.44
CA LYS A 294 8.88 17.02 13.90
C LYS A 294 8.25 15.73 14.41
N ILE A 295 7.34 15.13 13.64
CA ILE A 295 6.71 13.86 14.00
C ILE A 295 7.73 12.74 14.00
N GLU A 296 8.56 12.61 12.96
CA GLU A 296 9.63 11.62 12.93
C GLU A 296 10.62 11.79 14.08
N GLN A 297 11.01 13.04 14.38
CA GLN A 297 11.87 13.35 15.53
C GLN A 297 11.20 12.98 16.86
N GLY A 298 9.91 13.31 17.02
CA GLY A 298 9.15 12.99 18.22
C GLY A 298 8.91 11.50 18.42
N ILE A 299 8.76 10.74 17.33
CA ILE A 299 8.71 9.28 17.35
C ILE A 299 10.05 8.70 17.79
N ALA A 300 11.16 9.19 17.22
CA ALA A 300 12.50 8.72 17.56
C ALA A 300 12.90 9.02 19.01
N GLN A 301 12.51 10.20 19.52
CA GLN A 301 12.88 10.69 20.85
C GLN A 301 11.84 10.41 21.94
N LYS A 302 10.66 9.89 21.57
CA LYS A 302 9.52 9.63 22.47
C LYS A 302 9.06 10.88 23.26
N ASN A 303 9.10 12.03 22.61
CA ASN A 303 8.71 13.34 23.16
C ASN A 303 7.82 14.11 22.17
N LEU A 304 6.97 13.38 21.42
CA LEU A 304 6.17 13.94 20.33
C LEU A 304 5.30 15.13 20.76
N TYR A 305 4.73 15.07 21.97
CA TYR A 305 3.93 16.17 22.50
C TYR A 305 4.75 17.44 22.73
N ASP A 306 5.97 17.32 23.24
CA ASP A 306 6.81 18.49 23.55
C ASP A 306 7.26 19.21 22.26
N LEU A 307 7.54 18.45 21.20
CA LEU A 307 7.94 18.99 19.89
C LEU A 307 6.79 19.65 19.13
N LEU A 308 5.56 19.15 19.28
CA LEU A 308 4.36 19.66 18.62
C LEU A 308 3.36 20.28 19.60
N LYS A 309 3.85 20.80 20.73
CA LYS A 309 2.98 21.27 21.82
C LYS A 309 1.96 22.31 21.36
N LYS A 310 2.41 23.25 20.52
CA LYS A 310 1.56 24.34 20.01
C LYS A 310 0.46 23.80 19.09
N GLU A 311 0.82 22.85 18.25
CA GLU A 311 -0.05 22.19 17.29
C GLU A 311 -1.08 21.31 18.02
N PHE A 312 -0.66 20.55 19.04
CA PHE A 312 -1.55 19.79 19.91
C PHE A 312 -2.49 20.68 20.74
N ASP A 313 -1.99 21.73 21.40
CA ASP A 313 -2.85 22.65 22.16
C ASP A 313 -3.88 23.34 21.24
N SER A 314 -3.49 23.72 20.01
CA SER A 314 -4.42 24.27 19.01
C SER A 314 -5.42 23.23 18.50
N SER A 315 -5.00 21.98 18.37
CA SER A 315 -5.85 20.86 17.93
C SER A 315 -6.97 20.56 18.93
N ILE A 316 -6.65 20.62 20.23
CA ILE A 316 -7.60 20.43 21.33
C ILE A 316 -8.64 21.55 21.26
N LYS A 317 -8.21 22.81 21.18
CA LYS A 317 -9.11 23.95 21.07
C LYS A 317 -10.05 23.84 19.86
N THR A 318 -9.50 23.50 18.70
CA THR A 318 -10.29 23.35 17.47
C THR A 318 -11.30 22.20 17.56
N TYR A 319 -10.93 21.12 18.24
CA TYR A 319 -11.83 20.00 18.49
C TYR A 319 -12.93 20.37 19.48
N GLU A 320 -12.61 21.09 20.56
CA GLU A 320 -13.58 21.57 21.53
C GLU A 320 -14.62 22.53 20.94
N GLU A 321 -14.20 23.39 20.01
CA GLU A 321 -15.08 24.33 19.30
C GLU A 321 -16.02 23.64 18.30
N ARG A 322 -15.59 22.52 17.71
CA ARG A 322 -16.30 21.86 16.59
C ARG A 322 -17.00 20.57 16.97
N ALA A 323 -16.61 19.91 18.06
CA ALA A 323 -17.19 18.67 18.54
C ALA A 323 -18.23 18.94 19.64
N ASP A 324 -19.35 18.24 19.54
CA ASP A 324 -20.46 18.38 20.48
C ASP A 324 -20.04 18.05 21.92
N PRO A 325 -20.43 18.88 22.93
CA PRO A 325 -20.08 18.64 24.33
C PRO A 325 -20.48 17.26 24.85
N GLN A 326 -21.61 16.69 24.40
CA GLN A 326 -22.08 15.38 24.85
C GLN A 326 -21.15 14.27 24.36
N VAL A 327 -20.70 14.35 23.10
CA VAL A 327 -19.75 13.37 22.54
C VAL A 327 -18.37 13.49 23.19
N ARG A 328 -17.94 14.71 23.53
CA ARG A 328 -16.66 14.94 24.22
C ARG A 328 -16.64 14.37 25.62
N ALA A 329 -17.78 14.33 26.31
CA ALA A 329 -17.90 13.70 27.63
C ALA A 329 -17.88 12.16 27.53
N GLU A 330 -18.42 11.59 26.46
CA GLU A 330 -18.54 10.14 26.28
C GLU A 330 -17.31 9.49 25.61
N SER A 331 -16.64 10.19 24.69
CA SER A 331 -15.57 9.61 23.88
C SER A 331 -14.51 10.63 23.45
N ASN A 332 -13.25 10.20 23.48
CA ASN A 332 -12.13 11.03 23.07
C ASN A 332 -11.55 10.58 21.72
N TYR A 333 -12.28 10.89 20.65
CA TYR A 333 -11.84 10.56 19.30
C TYR A 333 -10.54 11.28 18.90
N LEU A 334 -10.29 12.49 19.41
CA LEU A 334 -9.06 13.20 19.09
C LEU A 334 -7.82 12.42 19.57
N TYR A 335 -7.82 11.97 20.82
CA TYR A 335 -6.74 11.14 21.36
C TYR A 335 -6.58 9.83 20.61
N GLU A 336 -7.68 9.10 20.38
CA GLU A 336 -7.68 7.83 19.62
C GLU A 336 -7.02 8.00 18.25
N TYR A 337 -7.37 9.05 17.52
CA TYR A 337 -6.78 9.32 16.21
C TYR A 337 -5.32 9.79 16.29
N ILE A 338 -4.94 10.55 17.31
CA ILE A 338 -3.53 10.92 17.55
C ILE A 338 -2.67 9.67 17.75
N VAL A 339 -3.09 8.77 18.64
CA VAL A 339 -2.36 7.52 18.90
C VAL A 339 -2.31 6.65 17.65
N LYS A 340 -3.44 6.48 16.96
CA LYS A 340 -3.53 5.65 15.76
C LYS A 340 -2.74 6.18 14.57
N SER A 341 -2.80 7.49 14.31
CA SER A 341 -2.29 8.08 13.06
C SER A 341 -0.93 8.75 13.19
N LEU A 342 -0.61 9.32 14.36
CA LEU A 342 0.68 9.96 14.61
C LEU A 342 1.64 9.04 15.36
N CYS A 343 1.14 8.17 16.23
CA CYS A 343 1.98 7.32 17.07
C CYS A 343 2.01 5.84 16.61
N ASN A 344 1.41 5.52 15.45
CA ASN A 344 1.29 4.15 14.92
C ASN A 344 0.71 3.13 15.94
N GLY A 345 -0.13 3.58 16.86
CA GLY A 345 -0.75 2.74 17.89
C GLY A 345 0.01 2.65 19.22
N ASP A 346 1.21 3.25 19.34
CA ASP A 346 1.96 3.26 20.61
C ASP A 346 1.81 4.60 21.34
N PRO A 347 1.00 4.68 22.42
CA PRO A 347 0.81 5.91 23.18
C PRO A 347 2.07 6.37 23.93
N SER A 348 3.07 5.50 24.12
CA SER A 348 4.33 5.81 24.82
C SER A 348 5.15 6.89 24.10
N VAL A 349 4.90 7.07 22.80
CA VAL A 349 5.61 8.02 21.93
C VAL A 349 5.23 9.48 22.22
N LEU A 350 4.04 9.72 22.77
CA LEU A 350 3.58 11.06 23.12
C LEU A 350 4.45 11.74 24.18
N GLY A 351 5.16 10.95 24.98
CA GLY A 351 6.02 11.42 26.05
C GLY A 351 5.28 11.63 27.37
N VAL A 352 6.05 11.74 28.44
CA VAL A 352 5.54 11.80 29.83
C VAL A 352 4.77 13.08 30.15
N ASN A 353 4.98 14.13 29.36
CA ASN A 353 4.34 15.44 29.55
C ASN A 353 2.99 15.58 28.84
N PHE A 354 2.50 14.52 28.19
CA PHE A 354 1.22 14.56 27.48
C PHE A 354 0.06 14.76 28.47
N PRO A 355 -0.72 15.85 28.38
CA PRO A 355 -1.71 16.22 29.39
C PRO A 355 -3.00 15.43 29.20
N MET A 356 -3.03 14.20 29.71
CA MET A 356 -4.23 13.35 29.58
C MET A 356 -5.49 13.97 30.17
N ASP A 357 -5.39 14.82 31.18
CA ASP A 357 -6.54 15.48 31.80
C ASP A 357 -7.24 16.48 30.83
N LYS A 358 -6.49 17.08 29.89
CA LYS A 358 -7.09 17.94 28.85
C LYS A 358 -7.89 17.14 27.83
N PHE A 359 -7.49 15.88 27.65
CA PHE A 359 -8.10 14.91 26.75
C PHE A 359 -9.25 14.15 27.46
N ARG A 360 -9.22 14.10 28.78
CA ARG A 360 -10.23 13.47 29.63
C ARG A 360 -10.92 14.55 30.44
N GLN A 361 -11.74 15.39 29.79
CA GLN A 361 -12.56 16.31 30.58
C GLN A 361 -13.51 15.47 31.46
N SER A 362 -13.38 15.71 32.76
CA SER A 362 -14.16 15.08 33.82
C SER A 362 -15.66 15.28 33.60
N SER A 363 -16.40 14.25 34.00
CA SER A 363 -17.85 14.29 34.23
C SER A 363 -18.30 15.48 35.06
#